data_AF-A0A7C6JCT6-F1
#
_entry.id   AF-A0A7C6JCT6-F1
#
_cell.length_a   1.000
_cell.length_b   1.000
_cell.length_c   1.000
_cell.angle_alpha   90.00
_cell.angle_beta   90.00
_cell.angle_gamma   90.00
#
_symmetry.space_group_name_H-M   'P 1'
#
loop_
_entity.id
_entity.type
_entity.pdbx_description
1 polymer ?
#
loop_
_entity_poly.entity_id
_entity_poly.type
_entity_poly.pdbx_seq_one_letter_code
_entity_poly.pdbx_strand_id
1 'polypeptide(L)'
;MDLVKIVPVVKKYKWGDELFIPSLLGYPPNGEPHAELWFATHPGGEATLSKGTPLSSFLKELGTSFLGERVVEGWGRDLPFLLKVLSIAEPLSLQVHPST
;
A
#
# COMPACT_ATOMS: atom_id res chain seq x y z
N MET A 1 -4.18 22.95 3.79
CA MET A 1 -4.21 21.61 3.17
C MET A 1 -3.25 20.76 3.96
N ASP A 2 -3.75 19.78 4.69
CA ASP A 2 -2.94 18.96 5.57
C ASP A 2 -2.28 17.84 4.76
N LEU A 3 -0.97 17.71 4.89
CA LEU A 3 -0.18 16.67 4.25
C LEU A 3 0.28 15.69 5.32
N VAL A 4 -0.05 14.41 5.14
CA VAL A 4 0.37 13.32 6.01
C VAL A 4 1.24 12.34 5.24
N LYS A 5 2.34 11.90 5.86
CA LYS A 5 3.22 10.89 5.28
C LYS A 5 2.70 9.50 5.62
N ILE A 6 2.47 8.69 4.58
CA ILE A 6 2.16 7.27 4.68
C ILE A 6 3.46 6.48 4.64
N VAL A 7 3.58 5.48 5.50
CA VAL A 7 4.62 4.46 5.51
C VAL A 7 4.00 3.18 4.92
N PRO A 8 4.45 2.77 3.72
CA PRO A 8 3.91 1.60 3.03
C PRO A 8 4.39 0.28 3.65
N VAL A 9 3.76 -0.82 3.25
CA VAL A 9 4.16 -2.19 3.62
C VAL A 9 4.89 -2.85 2.46
N VAL A 10 6.07 -3.38 2.72
CA VAL A 10 6.82 -4.21 1.76
C VAL A 10 6.37 -5.67 1.86
N LYS A 11 6.09 -6.31 0.73
CA LYS A 11 5.88 -7.76 0.60
C LYS A 11 7.10 -8.43 -0.01
N LYS A 12 7.66 -9.39 0.70
CA LYS A 12 8.89 -10.12 0.33
C LYS A 12 8.58 -11.47 -0.32
N TYR A 13 7.80 -11.47 -1.39
CA TYR A 13 7.53 -12.70 -2.14
C TYR A 13 8.76 -13.10 -2.95
N LYS A 14 8.98 -14.41 -3.13
CA LYS A 14 10.19 -14.96 -3.76
C LYS A 14 10.48 -14.43 -5.17
N TRP A 15 9.42 -14.12 -5.93
CA TRP A 15 9.53 -13.60 -7.30
C TRP A 15 10.00 -12.14 -7.40
N GLY A 16 10.15 -11.46 -6.26
CA GLY A 16 10.48 -10.04 -6.19
C GLY A 16 11.94 -9.74 -6.51
N ASP A 17 12.18 -8.60 -7.13
CA ASP A 17 13.54 -8.08 -7.34
C ASP A 17 14.17 -7.59 -6.02
N GLU A 18 15.50 -7.70 -5.92
CA GLU A 18 16.24 -7.38 -4.69
C GLU A 18 16.66 -5.90 -4.59
N LEU A 19 16.57 -5.12 -5.67
CA LEU A 19 17.23 -3.81 -5.79
C LEU A 19 16.26 -2.64 -5.89
N PHE A 20 15.18 -2.76 -6.66
CA PHE A 20 14.36 -1.62 -7.06
C PHE A 20 13.58 -0.99 -5.89
N ILE A 21 12.83 -1.78 -5.11
CA ILE A 21 12.09 -1.23 -3.96
C ILE A 21 13.02 -0.64 -2.88
N PRO A 22 14.13 -1.30 -2.48
CA PRO A 22 15.12 -0.68 -1.60
C PRO A 22 15.65 0.65 -2.13
N SER A 23 16.01 0.72 -3.41
CA SER A 23 16.46 1.95 -4.06
C SER A 23 15.38 3.04 -4.05
N LEU A 24 14.14 2.70 -4.38
CA LEU A 24 12.98 3.62 -4.36
C LEU A 24 12.72 4.19 -2.96
N LEU A 25 12.90 3.38 -1.92
CA LEU A 25 12.71 3.76 -0.52
C LEU A 25 13.96 4.38 0.12
N GLY A 26 15.09 4.39 -0.59
CA GLY A 26 16.33 5.02 -0.16
C GLY A 26 17.12 4.23 0.90
N TYR A 27 17.00 2.90 0.95
CA TYR A 27 17.80 2.05 1.83
C TYR A 27 18.63 1.02 1.04
N PRO A 28 19.80 0.58 1.56
CA PRO A 28 20.65 -0.37 0.85
C PRO A 28 19.96 -1.73 0.69
N PRO A 29 20.05 -2.37 -0.50
CA PRO A 29 19.65 -3.75 -0.69
C PRO A 29 20.33 -4.69 0.31
N ASN A 30 19.61 -5.70 0.78
CA ASN A 30 20.11 -6.69 1.74
C ASN A 30 20.12 -8.13 1.19
N GLY A 31 19.90 -8.30 -0.13
CA GLY A 31 19.80 -9.60 -0.79
C GLY A 31 18.47 -10.33 -0.57
N GLU A 32 17.47 -9.68 0.03
CA GLU A 32 16.12 -10.25 0.13
C GLU A 32 15.22 -9.75 -1.01
N PRO A 33 14.31 -10.58 -1.53
CA PRO A 33 13.39 -10.17 -2.58
C PRO A 33 12.35 -9.18 -2.03
N HIS A 34 12.09 -8.12 -2.79
CA HIS A 34 11.07 -7.11 -2.52
C HIS A 34 10.10 -7.09 -3.69
N ALA A 35 8.94 -7.71 -3.51
CA ALA A 35 8.02 -8.00 -4.60
C ALA A 35 6.96 -6.91 -4.79
N GLU A 36 6.36 -6.45 -3.69
CA GLU A 36 5.30 -5.43 -3.73
C GLU A 36 5.50 -4.38 -2.63
N LEU A 37 5.14 -3.13 -2.93
CA LEU A 37 5.05 -2.03 -1.96
C LEU A 37 3.61 -1.53 -1.90
N TRP A 38 2.96 -1.65 -0.74
CA TRP A 38 1.52 -1.40 -0.58
C TRP A 38 1.23 -0.10 0.16
N PHE A 39 0.33 0.71 -0.40
CA PHE A 39 -0.25 1.90 0.22
C PHE A 39 -1.76 1.69 0.34
N ALA A 40 -2.23 1.11 1.46
CA ALA A 40 -3.64 0.77 1.62
C ALA A 40 -4.08 0.63 3.08
N THR A 41 -5.40 0.57 3.26
CA THR A 41 -6.11 0.16 4.48
C THR A 41 -6.51 -1.33 4.47
N HIS A 42 -5.89 -2.13 3.59
CA HIS A 42 -6.23 -3.54 3.46
C HIS A 42 -5.58 -4.35 4.60
N PRO A 43 -6.30 -5.22 5.34
CA PRO A 43 -5.76 -5.94 6.49
C PRO A 43 -4.49 -6.77 6.19
N GLY A 44 -4.41 -7.33 4.98
CA GLY A 44 -3.25 -8.07 4.50
C GLY A 44 -2.00 -7.23 4.23
N GLY A 45 -2.05 -5.90 4.30
CA GLY A 45 -0.94 -4.98 4.02
C GLY A 45 -1.24 -3.55 4.48
N GLU A 46 -1.66 -3.43 5.74
CA GLU A 46 -2.09 -2.18 6.37
C GLU A 46 -0.93 -1.19 6.45
N ALA A 47 -1.03 -0.08 5.71
CA ALA A 47 -0.08 1.01 5.79
C ALA A 47 -0.26 1.79 7.11
N THR A 48 0.76 2.55 7.50
CA THR A 48 0.73 3.37 8.71
C THR A 48 1.09 4.81 8.40
N LEU A 49 0.87 5.71 9.35
CA LEU A 49 1.50 7.03 9.34
C LEU A 49 2.90 6.96 9.96
N SER A 50 3.70 8.02 9.84
CA SER A 50 5.07 8.08 10.39
C SER A 50 5.21 7.74 11.88
N LYS A 51 4.13 7.86 12.67
CA LYS A 51 4.11 7.53 14.12
C LYS A 51 3.58 6.11 14.42
N GLY A 52 3.37 5.29 13.39
CA GLY A 52 2.89 3.90 13.52
C GLY A 52 1.37 3.76 13.62
N THR A 53 0.61 4.86 13.61
CA THR A 53 -0.87 4.82 13.58
C THR A 53 -1.34 4.12 12.30
N PRO A 54 -2.20 3.08 12.36
CA PRO A 54 -2.78 2.46 11.17
C PRO A 54 -3.51 3.48 10.31
N LEU A 55 -3.34 3.38 8.99
CA LEU A 55 -3.97 4.30 8.04
C LEU A 55 -5.50 4.22 8.11
N SER A 56 -6.05 3.02 8.28
CA SER A 56 -7.49 2.79 8.49
C SER A 56 -8.01 3.50 9.74
N SER A 57 -7.28 3.44 10.86
CA SER A 57 -7.67 4.16 12.09
C SER A 57 -7.67 5.67 11.88
N PHE A 58 -6.66 6.20 11.19
CA PHE A 58 -6.58 7.63 10.85
C PHE A 58 -7.74 8.07 9.95
N LEU A 59 -8.07 7.30 8.90
CA LEU A 59 -9.17 7.60 7.99
C LEU A 59 -10.55 7.39 8.62
N LYS A 60 -10.70 6.52 9.63
CA LYS A 60 -11.94 6.44 10.41
C LYS A 60 -12.23 7.74 11.13
N GLU A 61 -11.22 8.42 11.65
CA GLU A 61 -11.38 9.68 12.37
C GLU A 61 -11.54 10.88 11.42
N LEU A 62 -10.66 11.00 10.42
CA LEU A 62 -10.56 12.19 9.56
C LEU A 62 -10.95 11.94 8.09
N GLY A 63 -11.58 10.81 7.81
CA GLY A 63 -11.84 10.32 6.45
C GLY A 63 -12.59 11.30 5.57
N THR A 64 -13.58 12.04 6.07
CA THR A 64 -14.30 13.03 5.26
C THR A 64 -13.35 14.12 4.73
N SER A 65 -12.38 14.56 5.52
CA SER A 65 -11.41 15.61 5.14
C SER A 65 -10.34 15.12 4.16
N PHE A 66 -10.01 13.83 4.17
CA PHE A 66 -8.96 13.24 3.32
C PHE A 66 -9.49 12.50 2.09
N LEU A 67 -10.65 11.85 2.20
CA LEU A 67 -11.30 11.08 1.13
C LEU A 67 -12.38 11.89 0.39
N GLY A 68 -12.99 12.86 1.06
CA GLY A 68 -14.14 13.61 0.57
C GLY A 68 -15.47 12.88 0.79
N GLU A 69 -16.56 13.65 0.91
CA GLU A 69 -17.91 13.13 1.19
C GLU A 69 -18.36 12.06 0.20
N ARG A 70 -18.17 12.30 -1.09
CA ARG A 70 -18.54 11.35 -2.16
C ARG A 70 -17.92 9.97 -1.97
N VAL A 71 -16.66 9.89 -1.53
CA VAL A 71 -15.99 8.60 -1.31
C VAL A 71 -16.52 7.95 -0.04
N VAL A 72 -16.71 8.74 1.02
CA VAL A 72 -17.23 8.23 2.30
C VAL A 72 -18.64 7.67 2.16
N GLU A 73 -19.51 8.33 1.40
CA GLU A 73 -20.88 7.85 1.16
C GLU A 73 -20.92 6.56 0.32
N GLY A 74 -20.04 6.43 -0.68
CA GLY A 74 -20.05 5.28 -1.59
C GLY A 74 -19.30 4.05 -1.06
N TRP A 75 -18.20 4.24 -0.32
CA TRP A 75 -17.26 3.18 0.05
C TRP A 75 -16.85 3.18 1.53
N GLY A 76 -17.40 4.09 2.33
CA GLY A 76 -17.04 4.22 3.75
C GLY A 76 -15.69 4.92 3.94
N ARG A 77 -15.08 4.71 5.12
CA ARG A 77 -13.89 5.45 5.55
C ARG A 77 -12.57 4.70 5.33
N ASP A 78 -12.57 3.80 4.36
CA ASP A 78 -11.37 3.08 3.89
C ASP A 78 -11.01 3.54 2.48
N LEU A 79 -9.79 3.23 2.03
CA LEU A 79 -9.42 3.50 0.65
C LEU A 79 -10.21 2.57 -0.29
N PRO A 80 -10.92 3.10 -1.30
CA PRO A 80 -11.67 2.27 -2.25
C PRO A 80 -10.77 1.58 -3.27
N PHE A 81 -9.44 1.61 -3.07
CA PHE A 81 -8.43 1.01 -3.91
C PHE A 81 -7.23 0.56 -3.07
N LEU A 82 -6.42 -0.34 -3.64
CA LEU A 82 -5.12 -0.74 -3.13
C LEU A 82 -4.06 -0.31 -4.13
N LEU A 83 -3.26 0.69 -3.77
CA LEU A 83 -2.13 1.13 -4.59
C LEU A 83 -0.92 0.25 -4.30
N LYS A 84 -0.29 -0.26 -5.36
CA LYS A 84 0.92 -1.07 -5.28
C LYS A 84 2.00 -0.59 -6.25
N VAL A 85 3.26 -0.72 -5.83
CA VAL A 85 4.40 -0.79 -6.75
C VAL A 85 4.85 -2.24 -6.80
N LEU A 86 4.97 -2.80 -8.01
CA LEU A 86 5.47 -4.16 -8.22
C LEU A 86 6.90 -4.10 -8.76
N SER A 87 7.73 -5.00 -8.24
CA SER A 87 9.15 -5.09 -8.54
C SER A 87 9.45 -6.54 -8.89
N ILE A 88 9.33 -6.86 -10.18
CA ILE A 88 9.17 -8.23 -10.68
C ILE A 88 10.52 -8.73 -11.22
N ALA A 89 11.10 -9.75 -10.58
CA ALA A 89 12.29 -10.46 -11.07
C ALA A 89 11.96 -11.78 -11.78
N GLU A 90 10.82 -12.39 -11.48
CA GLU A 90 10.38 -13.64 -12.11
C GLU A 90 8.97 -13.49 -12.74
N PRO A 91 8.67 -14.24 -13.83
CA PRO A 91 7.34 -14.25 -14.42
C PRO A 91 6.25 -14.62 -13.41
N LEU A 92 5.15 -13.87 -13.42
CA LEU A 92 3.99 -14.13 -12.57
C LEU A 92 2.97 -15.04 -13.27
N SER A 93 2.13 -15.71 -12.48
CA SER A 93 1.04 -16.53 -12.99
C SER A 93 0.06 -15.73 -13.85
N LEU A 94 -0.53 -16.36 -14.86
CA LEU A 94 -1.68 -15.82 -15.57
C LEU A 94 -2.88 -15.71 -14.60
N GLN A 95 -3.59 -14.60 -14.64
CA GLN A 95 -4.67 -14.28 -13.73
C GLN A 95 -5.89 -13.74 -14.48
N VAL A 96 -7.07 -14.05 -13.95
CA VAL A 96 -8.35 -13.44 -14.34
C VAL A 96 -9.04 -12.99 -13.06
N HIS A 97 -9.62 -11.80 -13.07
CA HIS A 97 -10.39 -11.30 -11.93
C HIS A 97 -11.87 -11.64 -12.11
N PRO A 98 -12.57 -12.09 -11.05
CA PRO A 98 -14.02 -12.25 -11.09
C PRO A 98 -14.72 -10.92 -11.42
N SER A 99 -15.85 -10.99 -12.13
CA SER A 99 -16.77 -9.87 -12.23
C SER A 99 -17.58 -9.76 -10.94
N THR A 100 -17.91 -8.52 -10.55
CA THR A 100 -18.91 -8.21 -9.52
C THR A 100 -20.32 -8.49 -10.02
#